data_AF-A0A433RSC4-F1
#
_entry.id   AF-A0A433RSC4-F1
#
_cell.length_a   1.000
_cell.length_b   1.000
_cell.length_c   1.000
_cell.angle_alpha   90.00
_cell.angle_beta   90.00
_cell.angle_gamma   90.00
#
_symmetry.space_group_name_H-M   'P 1'
#
loop_
_entity.id
_entity.type
_entity.pdbx_description
1 polymer ?
#
loop_
_entity_poly.entity_id
_entity_poly.type
_entity_poly.pdbx_seq_one_letter_code
_entity_poly.pdbx_strand_id
1 'polypeptide(L)' 'MNNSIQQYVDQIEGQLLNDLTTNDEANLYDIASHMIEESEVDMMDICQAYEVVKHNLIG' A
#
# COMPACT_ATOMS: atom_id res chain seq x y z
N MET A 1 -7.03 13.47 -7.00
CA MET A 1 -6.76 12.40 -6.01
C MET A 1 -7.00 12.97 -4.63
N ASN A 2 -7.65 12.24 -3.73
CA ASN A 2 -7.81 12.63 -2.33
C ASN A 2 -6.42 12.65 -1.68
N ASN A 3 -6.10 13.63 -0.83
CA ASN A 3 -4.77 13.74 -0.22
C ASN A 3 -4.41 12.52 0.64
N SER A 4 -5.41 11.91 1.28
CA SER A 4 -5.25 10.68 2.07
C SER A 4 -4.85 9.49 1.21
N ILE A 5 -5.46 9.32 0.03
CA ILE A 5 -5.12 8.21 -0.88
C ILE A 5 -3.67 8.33 -1.37
N GLN A 6 -3.23 9.54 -1.73
CA GLN A 6 -1.83 9.74 -2.15
C GLN A 6 -0.85 9.40 -1.03
N GLN A 7 -1.16 9.78 0.21
CA GLN A 7 -0.33 9.41 1.37
C GLN A 7 -0.24 7.90 1.54
N TYR A 8 -1.37 7.19 1.39
CA TYR A 8 -1.37 5.73 1.47
C TYR A 8 -0.65 5.07 0.30
N VAL A 9 -0.71 5.64 -0.91
CA VAL A 9 0.11 5.18 -2.05
C VAL A 9 1.59 5.30 -1.71
N ASP A 10 2.04 6.46 -1.26
CA ASP A 10 3.45 6.71 -0.94
C ASP A 10 3.94 5.78 0.19
N GLN A 11 3.09 5.49 1.18
CA GLN A 11 3.38 4.55 2.27
C GLN A 11 3.50 3.10 1.78
N ILE A 12 2.53 2.63 0.98
CA ILE A 12 2.54 1.28 0.43
C ILE A 12 3.78 1.08 -0.47
N GLU A 13 4.09 2.03 -1.34
CA GLU A 13 5.28 1.97 -2.21
C GLU A 13 6.58 1.96 -1.40
N GLY A 14 6.67 2.81 -0.35
CA GLY A 14 7.83 2.86 0.53
C GLY A 14 8.05 1.55 1.27
N GLN A 15 6.99 0.94 1.79
CA GLN A 15 7.08 -0.34 2.50
C GLN A 15 7.42 -1.49 1.56
N LEU A 16 6.80 -1.54 0.38
CA LEU A 16 7.09 -2.52 -0.64
C LEU A 16 8.58 -2.50 -1.05
N LEU A 17 9.14 -1.31 -1.28
CA LEU A 17 10.57 -1.15 -1.61
C LEU A 17 11.48 -1.59 -0.46
N ASN A 18 11.10 -1.29 0.79
CA ASN A 18 11.86 -1.70 1.96
C ASN A 18 11.87 -3.22 2.11
N ASP A 19 10.71 -3.85 1.99
CA ASP A 19 10.56 -5.30 2.11
C ASP A 19 11.34 -6.03 1.01
N LEU A 20 11.26 -5.54 -0.24
CA LEU A 20 12.06 -6.07 -1.36
C LEU A 20 13.58 -5.95 -1.10
N THR A 21 14.02 -4.86 -0.47
CA THR A 21 15.45 -4.64 -0.19
C THR A 21 15.94 -5.49 1.00
N THR A 22 15.05 -5.79 1.96
CA THR A 22 15.41 -6.46 3.21
C THR A 22 15.22 -7.99 3.13
N ASN A 23 14.17 -8.45 2.48
CA ASN A 23 13.72 -9.85 2.52
C ASN A 23 13.74 -10.54 1.14
N ASP A 24 14.18 -9.86 0.07
CA ASP A 24 14.10 -10.30 -1.34
C ASP A 24 12.68 -10.62 -1.85
N GLU A 25 11.66 -10.49 -1.01
CA GLU A 25 10.25 -10.69 -1.31
C GLU A 25 9.40 -9.62 -0.61
N ALA A 26 8.33 -9.19 -1.25
CA ALA A 26 7.33 -8.30 -0.66
C ALA A 26 5.93 -8.70 -1.12
N ASN A 27 4.95 -8.59 -0.22
CA ASN A 27 3.56 -8.92 -0.50
C ASN A 27 2.68 -7.69 -0.31
N LEU A 28 2.23 -7.13 -1.44
CA LEU A 28 1.37 -5.94 -1.46
C LEU A 28 0.06 -6.13 -0.68
N TYR A 29 -0.50 -7.34 -0.67
CA TYR A 29 -1.72 -7.64 0.07
C TYR A 29 -1.49 -7.60 1.58
N ASP A 30 -0.37 -8.15 2.06
CA ASP A 30 -0.06 -8.19 3.50
C ASP A 30 0.20 -6.78 4.04
N ILE A 31 0.87 -5.93 3.25
CA ILE A 31 1.11 -4.52 3.57
C ILE A 31 -0.22 -3.77 3.72
N ALA A 32 -1.08 -3.83 2.71
CA ALA A 32 -2.38 -3.15 2.76
C ALA A 32 -3.27 -3.69 3.88
N SER A 33 -3.23 -5.00 4.13
CA SER A 33 -4.02 -5.63 5.20
C SER A 33 -3.58 -5.16 6.58
N HIS A 34 -2.28 -5.07 6.85
CA HIS A 34 -1.76 -4.50 8.11
C HIS A 34 -2.21 -3.05 8.30
N MET A 35 -2.15 -2.23 7.24
CA MET A 35 -2.56 -0.83 7.32
C MET A 35 -4.05 -0.69 7.63
N ILE A 36 -4.89 -1.57 7.09
CA ILE A 36 -6.34 -1.60 7.40
C ILE A 36 -6.58 -1.98 8.85
N GLU A 37 -5.86 -2.96 9.38
CA GLU A 37 -5.97 -3.37 10.79
C GLU A 37 -5.57 -2.23 11.75
N GLU A 38 -4.62 -1.39 11.37
CA GLU A 38 -4.18 -0.23 12.16
C GLU A 38 -5.08 1.01 12.01
N SER A 39 -5.85 1.13 10.91
CA SER A 39 -6.71 2.27 10.60
C SER A 39 -8.14 1.84 10.25
N GLU A 40 -8.97 1.58 11.27
CA GLU A 40 -10.39 1.21 11.12
C GLU A 40 -11.23 2.22 10.30
N VAL A 41 -10.79 3.47 10.18
CA VAL A 41 -11.55 4.57 9.53
C VAL A 41 -11.20 4.72 8.04
N ASP A 42 -10.01 4.29 7.62
CA ASP A 42 -9.44 4.65 6.31
C ASP A 42 -9.37 3.47 5.33
N MET A 43 -10.09 2.38 5.62
CA MET A 43 -10.09 1.15 4.81
C MET A 43 -10.32 1.40 3.32
N MET A 44 -11.27 2.28 2.97
CA MET A 44 -11.59 2.56 1.56
C MET A 44 -10.44 3.25 0.83
N ASP A 45 -9.76 4.20 1.50
CA ASP A 45 -8.65 4.94 0.91
C ASP A 45 -7.41 4.03 0.77
N ILE A 46 -7.18 3.13 1.73
CA ILE A 46 -6.11 2.12 1.67
C ILE A 46 -6.36 1.12 0.53
N CYS A 47 -7.59 0.63 0.37
CA CYS A 47 -7.95 -0.24 -0.75
C CYS A 47 -7.76 0.45 -2.12
N GLN A 48 -8.10 1.74 -2.21
CA GLN A 48 -7.87 2.50 -3.45
C GLN A 48 -6.37 2.71 -3.72
N ALA A 49 -5.59 3.02 -2.69
CA ALA A 49 -4.14 3.11 -2.82
C ALA A 49 -3.51 1.77 -3.25
N TYR A 50 -3.97 0.66 -2.68
CA TYR A 50 -3.57 -0.70 -3.08
C TYR A 50 -3.81 -0.95 -4.57
N GLU A 51 -4.98 -0.63 -5.11
CA GLU A 51 -5.27 -0.84 -6.54
C GLU A 51 -4.43 0.08 -7.44
N VAL A 52 -4.12 1.30 -7.00
CA VAL A 52 -3.21 2.20 -7.73
C VAL A 52 -1.80 1.60 -7.80
N VAL A 53 -1.23 1.18 -6.68
CA VAL A 53 0.12 0.59 -6.63
C VAL A 53 0.18 -0.72 -7.42
N LYS A 54 -0.83 -1.58 -7.26
CA LYS A 54 -0.95 -2.82 -8.03
C LYS A 54 -0.98 -2.58 -9.53
N HIS A 55 -1.74 -1.58 -9.99
CA HIS A 55 -1.78 -1.20 -11.40
C HIS A 55 -0.41 -0.67 -11.87
N ASN A 56 0.29 0.14 -11.07
CA ASN A 56 1.62 0.63 -11.41
C ASN A 56 2.66 -0.51 -11.54
N LEU A 57 2.54 -1.58 -10.75
CA LEU A 57 3.46 -2.72 -10.77
C LEU A 57 3.23 -3.67 -11.95
N ILE A 58 1.97 -3.88 -12.33
CA ILE A 58 1.58 -4.90 -13.32
C ILE A 58 1.35 -4.30 -14.72
N GLY A 59 1.08 -3.00 -14.80
CA GLY A 59 0.59 -2.32 -16.01
C GLY A 59 -0.89 -2.56 -16.24
#